data_AF-A0AA48RBJ3-F1
#
_entry.id   AF-A0AA48RBJ3-F1
#
_cell.length_a   1.000
_cell.length_b   1.000
_cell.length_c   1.000
_cell.angle_alpha   90.00
_cell.angle_beta   90.00
_cell.angle_gamma   90.00
#
_symmetry.space_group_name_H-M   'P 1'
#
loop_
_entity.id
_entity.type
_entity.pdbx_description
1 polymer ?
#
loop_
_entity_poly.entity_id
_entity_poly.type
_entity_poly.pdbx_seq_one_letter_code
_entity_poly.pdbx_strand_id
1 'polypeptide(L)'
;MPKLTPLQQNELVDVLLDFPGTKNAEQRQALLFSLPPQVADSIDLPGERAGAIIKIVETLEYWGQLADGRWATEVMLRNALRAAKSTQFEQRLEGIRQNFDLSDTKVQMSELPEQIVSDFSYLMPVGFLDRGQRAARAVARICVPRIFNGQPQLLSGKPSLALGTGWMISPDLLVTNHHVIAARFDEEDAADASDIALQAKGAEAWFDYVDLDKPYHVYAMMALEASDRNLDYAVLRVGIAGVGDAPPLSEWGHLRIADESNELRPGRPLNIVQHPSGDVKQIAIRRNDLVSTRGDDEFCYLTDTLPGSSGSPVFDDDWLVVGLHRASRTVPEKTYMKGEAIKYNNVGVRIHAILRHLPATLRAEIAVGQ
;
A
#
# COMPACT_ATOMS: atom_id res chain seq x y z
N MET A 1 11.56 33.73 -21.62
CA MET A 1 10.79 33.66 -20.36
C MET A 1 11.14 34.91 -19.57
N PRO A 2 10.18 35.64 -18.99
CA PRO A 2 10.50 36.85 -18.24
C PRO A 2 11.31 36.47 -16.99
N LYS A 3 12.60 36.77 -17.03
CA LYS A 3 13.55 36.66 -15.92
C LYS A 3 14.29 37.98 -15.88
N LEU A 4 14.51 38.54 -14.69
CA LEU A 4 15.27 39.78 -14.59
C LEU A 4 16.70 39.53 -15.06
N THR A 5 17.21 40.43 -15.88
CA THR A 5 18.64 40.45 -16.21
C THR A 5 19.44 40.76 -14.93
N PRO A 6 20.74 40.38 -14.86
CA PRO A 6 21.57 40.71 -13.70
C PRO A 6 21.56 42.21 -13.34
N LEU A 7 21.45 43.09 -14.34
CA LEU A 7 21.35 44.54 -14.14
C LEU A 7 20.02 44.93 -13.47
N GLN A 8 18.91 44.32 -13.89
CA GLN A 8 17.59 44.56 -13.28
C GLN A 8 17.46 43.93 -11.89
N GLN A 9 18.15 42.81 -11.62
CA GLN A 9 18.23 42.22 -10.29
C GLN A 9 18.97 43.16 -9.32
N ASN A 10 20.10 43.73 -9.75
CA ASN A 10 20.81 44.74 -8.97
C ASN A 10 19.93 45.98 -8.73
N GLU A 11 19.25 46.46 -9.76
CA GLU A 11 18.32 47.59 -9.63
C GLU A 11 17.19 47.28 -8.63
N LEU A 12 16.63 46.07 -8.65
CA LEU A 12 15.61 45.64 -7.70
C LEU A 12 16.14 45.62 -6.26
N VAL A 13 17.35 45.08 -6.04
CA VAL A 13 18.01 45.09 -4.73
C VAL A 13 18.21 46.52 -4.25
N ASP A 14 18.75 47.40 -5.09
CA ASP A 14 18.98 48.81 -4.75
C ASP A 14 17.68 49.53 -4.38
N VAL A 15 16.62 49.36 -5.19
CA VAL A 15 15.30 49.94 -4.89
C VAL A 15 14.78 49.45 -3.54
N LEU A 16 14.89 48.15 -3.24
CA LEU A 16 14.41 47.58 -1.99
C LEU A 16 15.27 48.00 -0.78
N LEU A 17 16.57 48.26 -0.97
CA LEU A 17 17.46 48.78 0.07
C LEU A 17 17.14 50.24 0.42
N ASP A 18 16.73 51.04 -0.56
CA ASP A 18 16.31 52.42 -0.30
C ASP A 18 14.87 52.51 0.20
N PHE A 19 14.03 51.51 -0.12
CA PHE A 19 12.61 51.52 0.20
C PHE A 19 12.33 51.36 1.71
N PRO A 20 11.72 52.36 2.39
CA PRO A 20 11.48 52.31 3.85
C PRO A 20 10.65 51.10 4.31
N GLY A 21 9.85 50.52 3.42
CA GLY A 21 9.04 49.33 3.67
C GLY A 21 9.82 48.01 3.73
N THR A 22 11.15 48.05 3.90
CA THR A 22 12.01 46.86 4.13
C THR A 22 12.95 47.03 5.33
N LYS A 23 12.79 48.11 6.11
CA LYS A 23 13.75 48.51 7.15
C LYS A 23 13.84 47.49 8.29
N ASN A 24 12.71 47.00 8.77
CA ASN A 24 12.65 46.00 9.84
C ASN A 24 12.26 44.60 9.33
N ALA A 25 12.36 43.59 10.18
CA ALA A 25 12.09 42.20 9.79
C ALA A 25 10.63 41.95 9.40
N GLU A 26 9.66 42.53 10.12
CA GLU A 26 8.22 42.40 9.83
C GLU A 26 7.88 42.95 8.44
N GLN A 27 8.46 44.08 8.09
CA GLN A 27 8.34 44.72 6.78
C GLN A 27 8.89 43.84 5.65
N ARG A 28 10.04 43.18 5.89
CA ARG A 28 10.59 42.20 4.94
C ARG A 28 9.71 40.95 4.83
N GLN A 29 9.14 40.48 5.95
CA GLN A 29 8.20 39.36 5.94
C GLN A 29 6.94 39.69 5.14
N ALA A 30 6.44 40.93 5.22
CA ALA A 30 5.27 41.38 4.47
C ALA A 30 5.46 41.30 2.94
N LEU A 31 6.71 41.37 2.45
CA LEU A 31 7.02 41.18 1.03
C LEU A 31 6.71 39.75 0.55
N LEU A 32 6.76 38.76 1.44
CA LEU A 32 6.58 37.35 1.13
C LEU A 32 5.10 36.91 1.15
N PHE A 33 4.18 37.82 1.44
CA PHE A 33 2.76 37.48 1.57
C PHE A 33 2.18 36.90 0.26
N SER A 34 1.30 35.91 0.38
CA SER A 34 0.69 35.19 -0.78
C SER A 34 1.66 34.38 -1.65
N LEU A 35 2.91 34.22 -1.24
CA LEU A 35 3.78 33.16 -1.76
C LEU A 35 3.38 31.80 -1.14
N PRO A 36 3.57 30.68 -1.85
CA PRO A 36 3.38 29.35 -1.28
C PRO A 36 4.26 29.15 -0.03
N PRO A 37 3.78 28.43 1.00
CA PRO A 37 4.56 28.19 2.22
C PRO A 37 5.95 27.62 1.94
N GLN A 38 6.07 26.71 0.97
CA GLN A 38 7.35 26.11 0.59
C GLN A 38 8.38 27.13 0.09
N VAL A 39 7.92 28.22 -0.52
CA VAL A 39 8.77 29.32 -1.00
C VAL A 39 9.10 30.26 0.16
N ALA A 40 8.09 30.72 0.89
CA ALA A 40 8.26 31.67 1.99
C ALA A 40 9.14 31.10 3.11
N ASP A 41 8.92 29.84 3.49
CA ASP A 41 9.66 29.15 4.56
C ASP A 41 11.11 28.83 4.15
N SER A 42 11.42 28.81 2.84
CA SER A 42 12.78 28.62 2.33
C SER A 42 13.68 29.85 2.48
N ILE A 43 13.09 31.01 2.81
CA ILE A 43 13.79 32.28 2.97
C ILE A 43 14.04 32.51 4.46
N ASP A 44 15.20 32.10 4.94
CA ASP A 44 15.68 32.51 6.26
C ASP A 44 16.07 34.00 6.19
N LEU A 45 15.33 34.86 6.91
CA LEU A 45 15.54 36.30 6.90
C LEU A 45 16.54 36.70 7.98
N PRO A 46 17.81 37.00 7.64
CA PRO A 46 18.75 37.50 8.62
C PRO A 46 18.30 38.83 9.23
N GLY A 47 18.82 39.14 10.43
CA GLY A 47 18.55 40.40 11.11
C GLY A 47 19.07 41.62 10.31
N GLU A 48 20.17 41.45 9.59
CA GLU A 48 20.75 42.49 8.73
C GLU A 48 19.92 42.68 7.44
N ARG A 49 19.55 43.93 7.18
CA ARG A 49 18.64 44.31 6.08
C ARG A 49 19.18 43.94 4.71
N ALA A 50 20.47 44.18 4.44
CA ALA A 50 21.05 43.96 3.12
C ALA A 50 21.08 42.47 2.74
N GLY A 51 21.57 41.64 3.66
CA GLY A 51 21.57 40.18 3.48
C GLY A 51 20.16 39.62 3.27
N ALA A 52 19.17 40.13 4.00
CA ALA A 52 17.79 39.66 3.87
C ALA A 52 17.18 39.99 2.50
N ILE A 53 17.40 41.20 1.98
CA ILE A 53 16.88 41.62 0.67
C ILE A 53 17.53 40.80 -0.45
N ILE A 54 18.85 40.62 -0.42
CA ILE A 54 19.58 39.79 -1.40
C ILE A 54 19.03 38.37 -1.37
N LYS A 55 18.87 37.78 -0.18
CA LYS A 55 18.36 36.42 -0.03
C LYS A 55 16.94 36.26 -0.59
N ILE A 56 16.06 37.24 -0.34
CA ILE A 56 14.71 37.26 -0.92
C ILE A 56 14.80 37.23 -2.45
N VAL A 57 15.52 38.18 -3.06
CA VAL A 57 15.59 38.31 -4.52
C VAL A 57 16.18 37.05 -5.16
N GLU A 58 17.30 36.54 -4.65
CA GLU A 58 17.94 35.33 -5.17
C GLU A 58 17.02 34.11 -5.07
N THR A 59 16.32 33.95 -3.95
CA THR A 59 15.44 32.80 -3.73
C THR A 59 14.24 32.85 -4.66
N LEU A 60 13.59 34.02 -4.81
CA LEU A 60 12.45 34.16 -5.71
C LEU A 60 12.84 33.98 -7.19
N GLU A 61 14.04 34.45 -7.57
CA GLU A 61 14.58 34.23 -8.91
C GLU A 61 14.97 32.76 -9.17
N TYR A 62 15.38 32.02 -8.13
CA TYR A 62 15.60 30.58 -8.20
C TYR A 62 14.29 29.80 -8.39
N TRP A 63 13.25 30.15 -7.63
CA TRP A 63 11.92 29.53 -7.75
C TRP A 63 11.23 29.87 -9.07
N GLY A 64 11.42 31.08 -9.60
CA GLY A 64 10.90 31.48 -10.90
C GLY A 64 9.36 31.49 -10.94
N GLN A 65 8.78 30.78 -11.91
CA GLN A 65 7.34 30.71 -12.09
C GLN A 65 6.70 29.69 -11.13
N LEU A 66 5.66 30.13 -10.42
CA LEU A 66 4.88 29.32 -9.49
C LEU A 66 3.90 28.42 -10.24
N ALA A 67 3.34 27.41 -9.54
CA ALA A 67 2.39 26.45 -10.10
C ALA A 67 1.09 27.08 -10.63
N ASP A 68 0.73 28.27 -10.15
CA ASP A 68 -0.44 29.03 -10.63
C ASP A 68 -0.12 29.97 -11.82
N GLY A 69 1.11 29.89 -12.36
CA GLY A 69 1.56 30.67 -13.49
C GLY A 69 2.11 32.05 -13.17
N ARG A 70 2.00 32.53 -11.92
CA ARG A 70 2.59 33.82 -11.50
C ARG A 70 4.09 33.69 -11.25
N TRP A 71 4.85 34.78 -11.36
CA TRP A 71 6.27 34.77 -11.00
C TRP A 71 6.45 35.11 -9.52
N ALA A 72 7.30 34.35 -8.83
CA ALA A 72 7.55 34.57 -7.40
C ALA A 72 8.03 36.01 -7.11
N THR A 73 8.92 36.53 -7.95
CA THR A 73 9.40 37.93 -7.91
C THR A 73 8.27 38.94 -8.17
N GLU A 74 7.33 38.64 -9.06
CA GLU A 74 6.18 39.51 -9.34
C GLU A 74 5.22 39.59 -8.14
N VAL A 75 4.95 38.46 -7.48
CA VAL A 75 4.12 38.43 -6.26
C VAL A 75 4.73 39.33 -5.18
N MET A 76 6.05 39.24 -4.99
CA MET A 76 6.79 40.10 -4.06
C MET A 76 6.72 41.58 -4.47
N LEU A 77 6.93 41.90 -5.74
CA LEU A 77 6.83 43.26 -6.27
C LEU A 77 5.43 43.86 -6.06
N ARG A 78 4.36 43.08 -6.20
CA ARG A 78 2.98 43.52 -5.91
C ARG A 78 2.80 43.84 -4.43
N ASN A 79 3.42 43.09 -3.52
CA ASN A 79 3.40 43.40 -2.10
C ASN A 79 4.21 44.67 -1.78
N ALA A 80 5.40 44.82 -2.38
CA ALA A 80 6.21 46.03 -2.26
C ALA A 80 5.44 47.27 -2.77
N LEU A 81 4.76 47.17 -3.91
CA LEU A 81 3.95 48.24 -4.49
C LEU A 81 2.78 48.66 -3.60
N ARG A 82 2.11 47.71 -2.92
CA ARG A 82 1.06 48.04 -1.93
C ARG A 82 1.61 48.93 -0.81
N ALA A 83 2.84 48.68 -0.36
CA ALA A 83 3.50 49.48 0.68
C ALA A 83 4.14 50.77 0.12
N ALA A 84 4.46 50.82 -1.18
CA ALA A 84 5.11 51.95 -1.84
C ALA A 84 4.12 52.95 -2.47
N LYS A 85 2.81 52.72 -2.41
CA LYS A 85 1.78 53.56 -3.02
C LYS A 85 1.89 55.02 -2.60
N SER A 86 1.78 55.93 -3.56
CA SER A 86 1.94 57.38 -3.39
C SER A 86 3.32 57.80 -2.87
N THR A 87 4.36 56.99 -3.11
CA THR A 87 5.77 57.32 -2.78
C THR A 87 6.64 57.39 -4.03
N GLN A 88 7.83 57.98 -3.92
CA GLN A 88 8.81 58.03 -5.01
C GLN A 88 9.27 56.64 -5.51
N PHE A 89 9.01 55.57 -4.75
CA PHE A 89 9.43 54.20 -5.10
C PHE A 89 8.41 53.48 -5.97
N GLU A 90 7.15 53.93 -6.01
CA GLU A 90 6.06 53.27 -6.74
C GLU A 90 6.40 53.10 -8.22
N GLN A 91 6.86 54.17 -8.88
CA GLN A 91 7.19 54.13 -10.31
C GLN A 91 8.38 53.21 -10.62
N ARG A 92 9.40 53.19 -9.75
CA ARG A 92 10.58 52.33 -9.92
C ARG A 92 10.21 50.85 -9.77
N LEU A 93 9.44 50.50 -8.73
CA LEU A 93 8.96 49.14 -8.50
C LEU A 93 8.01 48.68 -9.61
N GLU A 94 7.13 49.56 -10.10
CA GLU A 94 6.21 49.25 -11.19
C GLU A 94 6.95 49.03 -12.52
N GLY A 95 7.97 49.83 -12.81
CA GLY A 95 8.82 49.62 -13.98
C GLY A 95 9.54 48.26 -13.98
N ILE A 96 9.97 47.78 -12.81
CA ILE A 96 10.52 46.42 -12.67
C ILE A 96 9.41 45.37 -12.81
N ARG A 97 8.23 45.59 -12.20
CA ARG A 97 7.07 44.66 -12.29
C ARG A 97 6.61 44.45 -13.72
N GLN A 98 6.67 45.47 -14.58
CA GLN A 98 6.30 45.38 -15.99
C GLN A 98 7.13 44.36 -16.79
N ASN A 99 8.33 43.96 -16.32
CA ASN A 99 9.07 42.86 -16.94
C ASN A 99 8.39 41.50 -16.76
N PHE A 100 7.49 41.40 -15.79
CA PHE A 100 6.68 40.21 -15.49
C PHE A 100 5.26 40.33 -16.04
N ASP A 101 4.95 41.37 -16.83
CA ASP A 101 3.68 41.55 -17.52
C ASP A 101 3.57 40.50 -18.65
N LEU A 102 3.33 39.26 -18.24
CA LEU A 102 2.51 38.38 -19.03
C LEU A 102 1.19 39.15 -19.18
N SER A 103 0.84 39.50 -20.42
CA SER A 103 -0.49 39.99 -20.74
C SER A 103 -1.54 39.20 -19.95
N ASP A 104 -2.72 39.78 -19.73
CA ASP A 104 -3.96 39.03 -19.50
C ASP A 104 -4.28 38.11 -20.71
N THR A 105 -3.30 37.37 -21.23
CA THR A 105 -3.45 35.97 -21.58
C THR A 105 -4.21 35.33 -20.43
N LYS A 106 -5.53 35.44 -20.51
CA LYS A 106 -6.40 34.30 -20.28
C LYS A 106 -5.60 33.13 -20.82
N VAL A 107 -5.00 32.36 -19.93
CA VAL A 107 -4.46 31.07 -20.32
C VAL A 107 -5.67 30.40 -20.89
N GLN A 108 -5.76 30.41 -22.22
CA GLN A 108 -6.66 29.57 -22.93
C GLN A 108 -6.08 28.22 -22.60
N MET A 109 -6.52 27.64 -21.48
CA MET A 109 -6.28 26.25 -21.19
C MET A 109 -6.90 25.58 -22.41
N SER A 110 -6.07 25.20 -23.36
CA SER A 110 -6.45 24.18 -24.31
C SER A 110 -7.07 23.08 -23.47
N GLU A 111 -8.20 22.52 -23.88
CA GLU A 111 -8.73 21.32 -23.22
C GLU A 111 -7.58 20.32 -23.15
N LEU A 112 -6.97 20.21 -21.97
CA LEU A 112 -5.87 19.30 -21.72
C LEU A 112 -6.58 17.98 -21.45
N PRO A 113 -6.45 16.98 -22.32
CA PRO A 113 -7.15 15.73 -22.13
C PRO A 113 -6.66 15.09 -20.82
N GLU A 114 -7.56 14.40 -20.12
CA GLU A 114 -7.14 13.54 -19.02
C GLU A 114 -6.15 12.50 -19.54
N GLN A 115 -5.07 12.28 -18.80
CA GLN A 115 -4.05 11.29 -19.17
C GLN A 115 -3.74 10.37 -18.00
N ILE A 116 -3.26 9.17 -18.32
CA ILE A 116 -2.68 8.28 -17.33
C ILE A 116 -1.34 8.88 -16.88
N VAL A 117 -1.16 9.00 -15.56
CA VAL A 117 -0.02 9.72 -14.95
C VAL A 117 1.32 8.98 -15.12
N SER A 118 1.28 7.70 -15.51
CA SER A 118 2.47 6.85 -15.67
C SER A 118 2.23 5.78 -16.74
N ASP A 119 3.19 4.87 -16.93
CA ASP A 119 3.01 3.70 -17.80
C ASP A 119 1.91 2.74 -17.30
N PHE A 120 1.46 2.89 -16.04
CA PHE A 120 0.40 2.08 -15.44
C PHE A 120 -0.86 2.90 -15.16
N SER A 121 -2.01 2.38 -15.58
CA SER A 121 -3.33 2.86 -15.17
C SER A 121 -3.74 2.20 -13.87
N TYR A 122 -4.18 3.01 -12.90
CA TYR A 122 -4.80 2.55 -11.67
C TYR A 122 -6.34 2.69 -11.68
N LEU A 123 -6.92 2.99 -12.85
CA LEU A 123 -8.37 3.06 -13.00
C LEU A 123 -8.94 1.65 -12.92
N MET A 124 -9.78 1.41 -11.92
CA MET A 124 -10.50 0.16 -11.74
C MET A 124 -12.00 0.39 -11.91
N PRO A 125 -12.73 -0.52 -12.59
CA PRO A 125 -14.18 -0.44 -12.61
C PRO A 125 -14.71 -0.60 -11.18
N VAL A 126 -15.80 0.07 -10.82
CA VAL A 126 -16.39 -0.01 -9.46
C VAL A 126 -16.65 -1.46 -9.04
N GLY A 127 -17.08 -2.30 -9.98
CA GLY A 127 -17.30 -3.73 -9.74
C GLY A 127 -16.05 -4.55 -9.36
N PHE A 128 -14.85 -3.96 -9.40
CA PHE A 128 -13.65 -4.54 -8.80
C PHE A 128 -13.84 -4.78 -7.31
N LEU A 129 -14.42 -3.82 -6.57
CA LEU A 129 -14.66 -3.97 -5.14
C LEU A 129 -15.77 -4.99 -4.85
N ASP A 130 -16.81 -5.04 -5.68
CA ASP A 130 -17.88 -6.04 -5.55
C ASP A 130 -17.38 -7.47 -5.76
N ARG A 131 -16.43 -7.66 -6.69
CA ARG A 131 -15.75 -8.96 -6.88
C ARG A 131 -14.85 -9.28 -5.70
N GLY A 132 -14.09 -8.30 -5.19
CA GLY A 132 -13.25 -8.47 -4.02
C GLY A 132 -14.02 -8.83 -2.75
N GLN A 133 -15.16 -8.17 -2.53
CA GLN A 133 -16.03 -8.50 -1.41
C GLN A 133 -16.58 -9.92 -1.52
N ARG A 134 -16.98 -10.36 -2.72
CA ARG A 134 -17.42 -11.75 -2.94
C ARG A 134 -16.31 -12.76 -2.69
N ALA A 135 -15.10 -12.51 -3.20
CA ALA A 135 -13.94 -13.37 -2.95
C ALA A 135 -13.62 -13.43 -1.44
N ALA A 136 -13.66 -12.30 -0.74
CA ALA A 136 -13.37 -12.23 0.69
C ALA A 136 -14.30 -13.08 1.58
N ARG A 137 -15.50 -13.46 1.10
CA ARG A 137 -16.41 -14.35 1.84
C ARG A 137 -15.83 -15.74 2.06
N ALA A 138 -15.07 -16.25 1.10
CA ALA A 138 -14.45 -17.58 1.14
C ALA A 138 -13.14 -17.60 1.96
N VAL A 139 -12.68 -16.45 2.47
CA VAL A 139 -11.47 -16.33 3.30
C VAL A 139 -11.86 -16.35 4.77
N ALA A 140 -11.13 -17.11 5.57
CA ALA A 140 -11.38 -17.29 7.00
C ALA A 140 -10.10 -17.08 7.80
N ARG A 141 -10.29 -16.72 9.08
CA ARG A 141 -9.20 -16.80 10.06
C ARG A 141 -9.04 -18.25 10.49
N ILE A 142 -7.82 -18.73 10.52
CA ILE A 142 -7.49 -20.08 11.00
C ILE A 142 -6.95 -19.98 12.41
N CYS A 143 -7.55 -20.74 13.31
CA CYS A 143 -7.15 -20.86 14.70
C CYS A 143 -6.70 -22.31 14.95
N VAL A 144 -5.42 -22.52 15.23
CA VAL A 144 -4.84 -23.86 15.41
C VAL A 144 -4.39 -24.02 16.86
N PRO A 145 -4.91 -24.99 17.61
CA PRO A 145 -4.40 -25.27 18.95
C PRO A 145 -2.96 -25.76 18.86
N ARG A 146 -2.13 -25.30 19.79
CA ARG A 146 -0.73 -25.71 19.86
C ARG A 146 -0.63 -26.98 20.70
N ILE A 147 -0.14 -28.05 20.10
CA ILE A 147 -0.05 -29.38 20.73
C ILE A 147 1.41 -29.82 20.70
N PHE A 148 1.92 -30.28 21.84
CA PHE A 148 3.28 -30.78 22.00
C PHE A 148 3.22 -32.16 22.63
N ASN A 149 3.76 -33.16 21.94
CA ASN A 149 3.76 -34.56 22.39
C ASN A 149 2.34 -35.05 22.73
N GLY A 150 1.37 -34.70 21.89
CA GLY A 150 -0.05 -35.04 22.06
C GLY A 150 -0.79 -34.28 23.15
N GLN A 151 -0.16 -33.29 23.81
CA GLN A 151 -0.79 -32.48 24.86
C GLN A 151 -1.02 -31.04 24.43
N PRO A 152 -2.21 -30.45 24.69
CA PRO A 152 -2.46 -29.05 24.39
C PRO A 152 -1.60 -28.15 25.29
N GLN A 153 -0.90 -27.20 24.67
CA GLN A 153 -0.21 -26.16 25.41
C GLN A 153 -1.23 -25.13 25.89
N LEU A 154 -1.16 -24.78 27.16
CA LEU A 154 -2.04 -23.79 27.77
C LEU A 154 -1.29 -22.49 28.04
N LEU A 155 -1.94 -21.36 27.75
CA LEU A 155 -1.52 -20.03 28.15
C LEU A 155 -2.65 -19.41 29.00
N SER A 156 -2.34 -19.07 30.25
CA SER A 156 -3.32 -18.53 31.21
C SER A 156 -4.59 -19.39 31.34
N GLY A 157 -4.43 -20.72 31.34
CA GLY A 157 -5.53 -21.68 31.50
C GLY A 157 -6.38 -21.91 30.24
N LYS A 158 -6.04 -21.28 29.11
CA LYS A 158 -6.70 -21.49 27.81
C LYS A 158 -5.75 -22.12 26.80
N PRO A 159 -6.24 -22.86 25.80
CA PRO A 159 -5.39 -23.34 24.71
C PRO A 159 -4.60 -22.19 24.07
N SER A 160 -3.28 -22.37 23.94
CA SER A 160 -2.44 -21.48 23.14
C SER A 160 -2.73 -21.77 21.67
N LEU A 161 -2.89 -20.71 20.87
CA LEU A 161 -3.28 -20.82 19.46
C LEU A 161 -2.18 -20.26 18.55
N ALA A 162 -1.93 -20.93 17.44
CA ALA A 162 -1.32 -20.33 16.26
C ALA A 162 -2.43 -19.77 15.37
N LEU A 163 -2.21 -18.57 14.83
CA LEU A 163 -3.19 -17.86 14.00
C LEU A 163 -2.67 -17.74 12.58
N GLY A 164 -3.58 -17.89 11.62
CA GLY A 164 -3.28 -17.77 10.20
C GLY A 164 -4.51 -17.35 9.40
N THR A 165 -4.36 -17.36 8.08
CA THR A 165 -5.42 -17.18 7.11
C THR A 165 -5.60 -18.45 6.30
N GLY A 166 -6.82 -18.75 5.90
CA GLY A 166 -7.12 -19.85 5.01
C GLY A 166 -8.35 -19.54 4.18
N TRP A 167 -8.60 -20.33 3.14
CA TRP A 167 -9.69 -20.04 2.21
C TRP A 167 -10.22 -21.29 1.52
N MET A 168 -11.50 -21.26 1.17
CA MET A 168 -12.18 -22.37 0.50
C MET A 168 -11.69 -22.50 -0.96
N ILE A 169 -11.03 -23.61 -1.28
CA ILE A 169 -10.54 -23.94 -2.64
C ILE A 169 -11.55 -24.80 -3.41
N SER A 170 -12.44 -25.47 -2.70
CA SER A 170 -13.63 -26.17 -3.21
C SER A 170 -14.79 -25.94 -2.24
N PRO A 171 -16.01 -26.47 -2.49
CA PRO A 171 -17.15 -26.32 -1.59
C PRO A 171 -16.92 -26.76 -0.12
N ASP A 172 -16.00 -27.69 0.13
CA ASP A 172 -15.73 -28.26 1.46
C ASP A 172 -14.24 -28.44 1.79
N LEU A 173 -13.34 -28.04 0.89
CA LEU A 173 -11.89 -28.02 1.12
C LEU A 173 -11.40 -26.61 1.35
N LEU A 174 -10.61 -26.44 2.41
CA LEU A 174 -9.91 -25.21 2.75
C LEU A 174 -8.40 -25.38 2.58
N VAL A 175 -7.72 -24.36 2.08
CA VAL A 175 -6.26 -24.33 2.01
C VAL A 175 -5.68 -23.23 2.91
N THR A 176 -4.56 -23.53 3.56
CA THR A 176 -3.71 -22.61 4.33
C THR A 176 -2.24 -23.06 4.20
N ASN A 177 -1.31 -22.48 4.96
CA ASN A 177 0.07 -22.95 4.97
C ASN A 177 0.28 -24.17 5.87
N HIS A 178 1.25 -25.00 5.52
CA HIS A 178 1.69 -26.10 6.38
C HIS A 178 2.19 -25.58 7.72
N HIS A 179 2.99 -24.51 7.74
CA HIS A 179 3.53 -23.98 8.99
C HIS A 179 2.46 -23.42 9.94
N VAL A 180 1.33 -22.93 9.42
CA VAL A 180 0.18 -22.51 10.24
C VAL A 180 -0.37 -23.72 11.01
N ILE A 181 -0.54 -24.86 10.33
CA ILE A 181 -1.03 -26.11 10.94
C ILE A 181 0.02 -26.78 11.81
N ALA A 182 1.31 -26.63 11.49
CA ALA A 182 2.40 -27.09 12.33
C ALA A 182 2.45 -26.34 13.67
N ALA A 183 1.91 -25.11 13.74
CA ALA A 183 1.68 -24.36 14.97
C ALA A 183 2.92 -24.26 15.88
N ARG A 184 4.08 -24.05 15.25
CA ARG A 184 5.38 -23.80 15.90
C ARG A 184 5.80 -22.37 15.62
N PHE A 185 6.36 -21.73 16.64
CA PHE A 185 6.98 -20.41 16.53
C PHE A 185 8.49 -20.53 16.34
N ASP A 186 9.13 -19.40 16.08
CA ASP A 186 10.58 -19.33 15.95
C ASP A 186 11.24 -19.94 17.20
N GLU A 187 12.34 -20.69 16.98
CA GLU A 187 13.11 -21.41 18.01
C GLU A 187 12.49 -22.71 18.54
N GLU A 188 11.27 -23.07 18.14
CA GLU A 188 10.63 -24.32 18.56
C GLU A 188 10.97 -25.50 17.62
N ASP A 189 11.05 -26.71 18.19
CA ASP A 189 11.24 -27.92 17.42
C ASP A 189 10.07 -28.18 16.47
N ALA A 190 10.38 -28.72 15.29
CA ALA A 190 9.38 -29.07 14.29
C ALA A 190 8.36 -30.07 14.88
N ALA A 191 7.08 -29.80 14.65
CA ALA A 191 6.00 -30.71 15.03
C ALA A 191 6.14 -32.06 14.32
N ASP A 192 5.94 -33.15 15.05
CA ASP A 192 5.86 -34.47 14.42
C ASP A 192 4.50 -34.67 13.72
N ALA A 193 4.38 -35.74 12.94
CA ALA A 193 3.17 -36.03 12.18
C ALA A 193 1.93 -36.25 13.07
N SER A 194 2.12 -36.72 14.30
CA SER A 194 1.02 -36.98 15.24
C SER A 194 0.48 -35.67 15.83
N ASP A 195 1.37 -34.76 16.23
CA ASP A 195 1.02 -33.41 16.66
C ASP A 195 0.33 -32.66 15.51
N ILE A 196 0.90 -32.68 14.29
CA ILE A 196 0.29 -32.04 13.11
C ILE A 196 -1.14 -32.56 12.87
N ALA A 197 -1.37 -33.87 12.95
CA ALA A 197 -2.70 -34.45 12.76
C ALA A 197 -3.70 -34.00 13.84
N LEU A 198 -3.27 -33.93 15.11
CA LEU A 198 -4.10 -33.44 16.21
C LEU A 198 -4.40 -31.95 16.08
N GLN A 199 -3.40 -31.15 15.70
CA GLN A 199 -3.53 -29.71 15.47
C GLN A 199 -4.47 -29.42 14.31
N ALA A 200 -4.34 -30.15 13.19
CA ALA A 200 -5.24 -30.05 12.06
C ALA A 200 -6.69 -30.39 12.44
N LYS A 201 -6.91 -31.47 13.20
CA LYS A 201 -8.24 -31.87 13.67
C LYS A 201 -8.83 -30.88 14.69
N GLY A 202 -7.98 -30.23 15.49
CA GLY A 202 -8.39 -29.20 16.45
C GLY A 202 -8.50 -27.80 15.85
N ALA A 203 -8.13 -27.61 14.58
CA ALA A 203 -8.17 -26.31 13.94
C ALA A 203 -9.60 -25.88 13.63
N GLU A 204 -9.80 -24.56 13.67
CA GLU A 204 -11.07 -23.91 13.38
C GLU A 204 -10.89 -22.85 12.29
N ALA A 205 -11.89 -22.72 11.43
CA ALA A 205 -12.04 -21.63 10.46
C ALA A 205 -13.14 -20.68 10.92
N TRP A 206 -12.81 -19.41 11.04
CA TRP A 206 -13.73 -18.35 11.44
C TRP A 206 -14.07 -17.49 10.23
N PHE A 207 -15.28 -17.67 9.71
CA PHE A 207 -15.84 -16.88 8.61
C PHE A 207 -16.56 -15.63 9.13
N ASP A 208 -16.57 -14.59 8.32
CA ASP A 208 -17.15 -13.28 8.63
C ASP A 208 -16.59 -12.56 9.87
N TYR A 209 -15.36 -12.92 10.29
CA TYR A 209 -14.61 -12.16 11.31
C TYR A 209 -14.07 -10.85 10.72
N VAL A 210 -14.97 -9.89 10.49
CA VAL A 210 -14.69 -8.60 9.81
C VAL A 210 -14.68 -7.39 10.74
N ASP A 211 -15.22 -7.55 11.95
CA ASP A 211 -15.32 -6.51 12.97
C ASP A 211 -15.28 -7.19 14.35
N LEU A 212 -14.65 -6.55 15.34
CA LEU A 212 -14.46 -7.12 16.68
C LEU A 212 -15.78 -7.35 17.41
N ASP A 213 -16.78 -6.52 17.13
CA ASP A 213 -18.07 -6.52 17.83
C ASP A 213 -19.18 -7.23 17.04
N LYS A 214 -18.86 -7.85 15.90
CA LYS A 214 -19.84 -8.55 15.05
C LYS A 214 -19.75 -10.07 15.19
N PRO A 215 -20.87 -10.78 14.99
CA PRO A 215 -20.84 -12.24 14.98
C PRO A 215 -19.99 -12.76 13.82
N TYR A 216 -19.37 -13.90 14.05
CA TYR A 216 -18.63 -14.69 13.07
C TYR A 216 -19.05 -16.16 13.21
N HIS A 217 -18.74 -16.97 12.21
CA HIS A 217 -19.14 -18.37 12.17
C HIS A 217 -17.94 -19.30 12.22
N VAL A 218 -17.97 -20.27 13.13
CA VAL A 218 -16.86 -21.19 13.41
C VAL A 218 -17.15 -22.56 12.82
N TYR A 219 -16.16 -23.10 12.11
CA TYR A 219 -16.22 -24.45 11.53
C TYR A 219 -14.97 -25.23 11.93
N ALA A 220 -15.18 -26.43 12.47
CA ALA A 220 -14.09 -27.33 12.81
C ALA A 220 -13.58 -28.07 11.56
N MET A 221 -12.29 -28.41 11.54
CA MET A 221 -11.73 -29.25 10.50
C MET A 221 -12.00 -30.74 10.80
N MET A 222 -12.36 -31.50 9.77
CA MET A 222 -12.58 -32.94 9.86
C MET A 222 -11.29 -33.73 9.65
N ALA A 223 -10.48 -33.30 8.69
CA ALA A 223 -9.29 -34.04 8.26
C ALA A 223 -8.24 -33.11 7.63
N LEU A 224 -6.98 -33.51 7.75
CA LEU A 224 -5.87 -33.02 6.93
C LEU A 224 -5.78 -33.91 5.69
N GLU A 225 -6.20 -33.40 4.54
CA GLU A 225 -6.31 -34.16 3.28
C GLU A 225 -4.96 -34.24 2.55
N ALA A 226 -4.20 -33.15 2.59
CA ALA A 226 -2.85 -33.09 2.05
C ALA A 226 -2.05 -31.99 2.73
N SER A 227 -0.74 -32.17 2.86
CA SER A 227 0.16 -31.07 3.19
C SER A 227 1.54 -31.33 2.65
N ASP A 228 2.29 -30.26 2.42
CA ASP A 228 3.70 -30.34 2.09
C ASP A 228 4.47 -29.20 2.75
N ARG A 229 5.63 -29.51 3.30
CA ARG A 229 6.48 -28.53 4.01
C ARG A 229 7.28 -27.65 3.06
N ASN A 230 7.63 -28.15 1.88
CA ASN A 230 8.50 -27.43 0.93
C ASN A 230 7.72 -26.33 0.19
N LEU A 231 6.57 -26.72 -0.37
CA LEU A 231 5.56 -25.82 -0.95
C LEU A 231 4.71 -25.11 0.11
N ASP A 232 4.82 -25.56 1.37
CA ASP A 232 4.24 -24.92 2.55
C ASP A 232 2.73 -24.71 2.44
N TYR A 233 2.00 -25.77 2.11
CA TYR A 233 0.55 -25.77 2.05
C TYR A 233 -0.04 -26.88 2.91
N ALA A 234 -1.28 -26.68 3.36
CA ALA A 234 -2.13 -27.69 3.97
C ALA A 234 -3.54 -27.54 3.40
N VAL A 235 -4.12 -28.66 2.92
CA VAL A 235 -5.51 -28.77 2.50
C VAL A 235 -6.26 -29.54 3.57
N LEU A 236 -7.33 -28.94 4.07
CA LEU A 236 -8.15 -29.43 5.17
C LEU A 236 -9.58 -29.62 4.67
N ARG A 237 -10.23 -30.70 5.12
CA ARG A 237 -11.67 -30.86 4.92
C ARG A 237 -12.41 -30.15 6.04
N VAL A 238 -13.29 -29.23 5.66
CA VAL A 238 -14.09 -28.44 6.61
C VAL A 238 -15.33 -29.24 6.99
N GLY A 239 -15.61 -29.32 8.28
CA GLY A 239 -16.83 -29.93 8.77
C GLY A 239 -18.07 -29.12 8.40
N ILE A 240 -19.20 -29.80 8.34
CA ILE A 240 -20.50 -29.14 8.33
C ILE A 240 -20.63 -28.40 9.68
N ALA A 241 -21.19 -27.18 9.65
CA ALA A 241 -21.53 -26.37 10.81
C ALA A 241 -21.82 -27.22 12.07
N GLY A 242 -20.92 -27.16 13.06
CA GLY A 242 -21.11 -27.85 14.33
C GLY A 242 -22.18 -27.14 15.15
N VAL A 243 -23.23 -27.87 15.54
CA VAL A 243 -24.28 -27.52 16.54
C VAL A 243 -24.57 -26.02 16.68
N GLY A 244 -25.53 -25.51 15.90
CA GLY A 244 -26.03 -24.13 15.99
C GLY A 244 -26.56 -23.61 14.64
N ASP A 245 -26.99 -22.35 14.59
CA ASP A 245 -27.50 -21.64 13.39
C ASP A 245 -26.38 -21.23 12.40
N ALA A 246 -25.27 -21.97 12.32
CA ALA A 246 -24.20 -21.63 11.40
C ALA A 246 -24.61 -21.95 9.94
N PRO A 247 -24.39 -21.02 8.99
CA PRO A 247 -24.73 -21.20 7.59
C PRO A 247 -24.17 -22.49 6.95
N PRO A 248 -24.77 -22.98 5.86
CA PRO A 248 -24.11 -23.99 5.03
C PRO A 248 -22.83 -23.42 4.40
N LEU A 249 -21.81 -24.26 4.18
CA LEU A 249 -20.53 -23.84 3.56
C LEU A 249 -20.71 -23.17 2.19
N SER A 250 -21.75 -23.54 1.45
CA SER A 250 -22.13 -22.91 0.18
C SER A 250 -22.41 -21.41 0.28
N GLU A 251 -22.71 -20.90 1.47
CA GLU A 251 -22.89 -19.47 1.70
C GLU A 251 -21.57 -18.69 1.63
N TRP A 252 -20.45 -19.31 2.01
CA TRP A 252 -19.11 -18.70 1.89
C TRP A 252 -18.58 -18.78 0.46
N GLY A 253 -18.99 -19.82 -0.27
CA GLY A 253 -18.50 -20.13 -1.60
C GLY A 253 -17.04 -20.59 -1.57
N HIS A 254 -16.40 -20.61 -2.74
CA HIS A 254 -15.01 -20.98 -2.91
C HIS A 254 -14.34 -20.09 -3.95
N LEU A 255 -13.02 -19.97 -3.86
CA LEU A 255 -12.24 -19.10 -4.74
C LEU A 255 -11.93 -19.79 -6.07
N ARG A 256 -12.00 -18.99 -7.14
CA ARG A 256 -11.65 -19.40 -8.50
C ARG A 256 -10.15 -19.27 -8.70
N ILE A 257 -9.55 -20.28 -9.30
CA ILE A 257 -8.13 -20.33 -9.58
C ILE A 257 -7.87 -19.74 -10.96
N ALA A 258 -6.84 -18.91 -11.07
CA ALA A 258 -6.39 -18.40 -12.35
C ALA A 258 -5.89 -19.53 -13.25
N ASP A 259 -6.04 -19.39 -14.57
CA ASP A 259 -5.53 -20.38 -15.51
C ASP A 259 -3.99 -20.54 -15.42
N GLU A 260 -3.43 -21.70 -15.77
CA GLU A 260 -1.97 -21.92 -15.65
C GLU A 260 -1.18 -21.03 -16.61
N SER A 261 -1.80 -20.65 -17.74
CA SER A 261 -1.26 -19.66 -18.67
C SER A 261 -1.27 -18.22 -18.13
N ASN A 262 -1.83 -17.98 -16.93
CA ASN A 262 -1.85 -16.64 -16.34
C ASN A 262 -0.43 -16.18 -16.00
N GLU A 263 0.08 -15.25 -16.80
CA GLU A 263 1.46 -14.85 -16.71
C GLU A 263 1.70 -13.85 -15.57
N LEU A 264 2.45 -14.30 -14.55
CA LEU A 264 2.94 -13.43 -13.48
C LEU A 264 4.18 -12.68 -13.95
N ARG A 265 3.97 -11.51 -14.57
CA ARG A 265 5.04 -10.59 -14.99
C ARG A 265 5.35 -9.54 -13.91
N PRO A 266 6.63 -9.19 -13.66
CA PRO A 266 6.99 -8.11 -12.75
C PRO A 266 6.23 -6.81 -13.07
N GLY A 267 5.83 -6.08 -12.03
CA GLY A 267 5.01 -4.86 -12.12
C GLY A 267 3.50 -5.11 -12.18
N ARG A 268 3.04 -6.36 -12.33
CA ARG A 268 1.62 -6.69 -12.28
C ARG A 268 1.05 -6.43 -10.87
N PRO A 269 -0.06 -5.70 -10.72
CA PRO A 269 -0.75 -5.57 -9.44
C PRO A 269 -1.31 -6.90 -8.98
N LEU A 270 -1.22 -7.15 -7.67
CA LEU A 270 -1.82 -8.29 -7.00
C LEU A 270 -2.73 -7.80 -5.87
N ASN A 271 -3.63 -8.65 -5.42
CA ASN A 271 -4.55 -8.34 -4.33
C ASN A 271 -4.48 -9.46 -3.28
N ILE A 272 -4.70 -9.13 -2.02
CA ILE A 272 -4.68 -10.11 -0.92
C ILE A 272 -5.74 -9.78 0.12
N VAL A 273 -6.42 -10.82 0.59
CA VAL A 273 -7.38 -10.76 1.71
C VAL A 273 -6.80 -11.62 2.82
N GLN A 274 -6.69 -11.07 4.03
CA GLN A 274 -5.83 -11.63 5.08
C GLN A 274 -6.34 -11.31 6.49
N HIS A 275 -5.82 -12.03 7.48
CA HIS A 275 -5.99 -11.77 8.91
C HIS A 275 -4.66 -11.35 9.56
N PRO A 276 -4.17 -10.13 9.29
CA PRO A 276 -2.91 -9.65 9.84
C PRO A 276 -3.00 -9.54 11.37
N SER A 277 -1.95 -9.96 12.07
CA SER A 277 -1.92 -10.17 13.53
C SER A 277 -2.98 -11.15 14.05
N GLY A 278 -3.62 -11.93 13.18
CA GLY A 278 -4.79 -12.73 13.52
C GLY A 278 -6.03 -11.89 13.84
N ASP A 279 -6.04 -10.61 13.49
CA ASP A 279 -7.13 -9.67 13.76
C ASP A 279 -8.25 -9.80 12.71
N VAL A 280 -9.22 -8.89 12.74
CA VAL A 280 -10.30 -8.77 11.77
C VAL A 280 -9.77 -8.82 10.33
N LYS A 281 -10.58 -9.34 9.42
CA LYS A 281 -10.22 -9.50 8.01
C LYS A 281 -9.90 -8.16 7.37
N GLN A 282 -8.75 -8.08 6.70
CA GLN A 282 -8.27 -6.90 5.99
C GLN A 282 -7.95 -7.22 4.54
N ILE A 283 -7.92 -6.18 3.70
CA ILE A 283 -7.66 -6.28 2.28
C ILE A 283 -6.54 -5.31 1.90
N ALA A 284 -5.55 -5.79 1.14
CA ALA A 284 -4.57 -4.93 0.49
C ALA A 284 -4.79 -5.00 -1.02
N ILE A 285 -4.96 -3.83 -1.63
CA ILE A 285 -5.17 -3.60 -3.09
C ILE A 285 -4.31 -2.44 -3.62
N ARG A 286 -3.35 -1.97 -2.81
CA ARG A 286 -2.49 -0.82 -3.13
C ARG A 286 -1.06 -1.20 -2.82
N ARG A 287 -0.14 -0.82 -3.70
CA ARG A 287 1.30 -1.09 -3.58
C ARG A 287 1.61 -2.60 -3.52
N ASN A 288 0.86 -3.36 -4.32
CA ASN A 288 0.92 -4.81 -4.31
C ASN A 288 1.58 -5.40 -5.54
N ASP A 289 2.68 -4.80 -5.99
CA ASP A 289 3.27 -5.14 -7.27
C ASP A 289 4.05 -6.46 -7.19
N LEU A 290 3.85 -7.35 -8.16
CA LEU A 290 4.73 -8.49 -8.38
C LEU A 290 6.16 -7.98 -8.65
N VAL A 291 7.13 -8.47 -7.89
CA VAL A 291 8.54 -8.06 -8.03
C VAL A 291 9.30 -9.01 -8.95
N SER A 292 9.15 -10.31 -8.73
CA SER A 292 9.87 -11.32 -9.51
C SER A 292 9.22 -12.69 -9.37
N THR A 293 9.47 -13.57 -10.34
CA THR A 293 9.21 -15.00 -10.23
C THR A 293 10.52 -15.73 -9.99
N ARG A 294 10.51 -16.80 -9.19
CA ARG A 294 11.69 -17.60 -8.86
C ARG A 294 11.40 -19.06 -9.19
N GLY A 295 12.01 -19.53 -10.27
CA GLY A 295 11.66 -20.82 -10.85
C GLY A 295 10.19 -20.88 -11.26
N ASP A 296 9.63 -22.08 -11.26
CA ASP A 296 8.24 -22.30 -11.68
C ASP A 296 7.23 -22.22 -10.54
N ASP A 297 7.70 -22.19 -9.28
CA ASP A 297 6.85 -22.42 -8.10
C ASP A 297 6.69 -21.19 -7.18
N GLU A 298 7.68 -20.29 -7.11
CA GLU A 298 7.65 -19.16 -6.19
C GLU A 298 7.58 -17.81 -6.91
N PHE A 299 7.00 -16.82 -6.23
CA PHE A 299 7.07 -15.42 -6.64
C PHE A 299 7.26 -14.50 -5.45
N CYS A 300 7.89 -13.35 -5.71
CA CYS A 300 8.03 -12.27 -4.76
C CYS A 300 7.15 -11.10 -5.18
N TYR A 301 6.49 -10.44 -4.23
CA TYR A 301 5.61 -9.31 -4.48
C TYR A 301 5.65 -8.33 -3.30
N LEU A 302 5.24 -7.09 -3.53
CA LEU A 302 5.03 -6.12 -2.46
C LEU A 302 3.61 -6.27 -1.92
N THR A 303 3.42 -6.03 -0.63
CA THR A 303 2.14 -5.82 0.07
C THR A 303 2.47 -5.62 1.55
N ASP A 304 1.56 -5.05 2.32
CA ASP A 304 1.68 -5.07 3.77
C ASP A 304 1.15 -6.41 4.32
N THR A 305 1.92 -7.05 5.21
CA THR A 305 1.55 -8.28 5.93
C THR A 305 2.11 -8.25 7.36
N LEU A 306 1.39 -8.89 8.29
CA LEU A 306 1.82 -9.15 9.66
C LEU A 306 1.68 -10.65 9.99
N PRO A 307 2.26 -11.18 11.08
CA PRO A 307 2.01 -12.55 11.53
C PRO A 307 0.51 -12.88 11.51
N GLY A 308 0.08 -14.03 10.99
CA GLY A 308 -1.34 -14.35 10.76
C GLY A 308 -1.81 -14.13 9.31
N SER A 309 -1.06 -13.37 8.51
CA SER A 309 -1.30 -13.23 7.07
C SER A 309 -0.94 -14.51 6.28
N SER A 310 -0.11 -15.38 6.86
CA SER A 310 0.25 -16.69 6.30
C SER A 310 -0.99 -17.50 5.89
N GLY A 311 -0.98 -18.00 4.66
CA GLY A 311 -2.04 -18.83 4.09
C GLY A 311 -3.10 -18.03 3.34
N SER A 312 -2.93 -16.71 3.24
CA SER A 312 -3.84 -15.85 2.48
C SER A 312 -3.78 -16.12 0.97
N PRO A 313 -4.91 -16.05 0.27
CA PRO A 313 -4.94 -16.11 -1.19
C PRO A 313 -4.35 -14.82 -1.78
N VAL A 314 -3.49 -14.99 -2.78
CA VAL A 314 -3.00 -13.89 -3.62
C VAL A 314 -3.75 -13.93 -4.93
N PHE A 315 -4.34 -12.80 -5.31
CA PHE A 315 -5.20 -12.65 -6.47
C PHE A 315 -4.58 -11.75 -7.54
N ASP A 316 -5.04 -11.90 -8.78
CA ASP A 316 -4.95 -10.85 -9.79
C ASP A 316 -6.13 -9.86 -9.70
N ASP A 317 -6.25 -8.96 -10.68
CA ASP A 317 -7.29 -7.93 -10.73
C ASP A 317 -8.70 -8.45 -11.10
N ASP A 318 -8.77 -9.70 -11.57
CA ASP A 318 -10.04 -10.41 -11.80
C ASP A 318 -10.51 -11.19 -10.56
N TRP A 319 -9.76 -11.08 -9.45
CA TRP A 319 -10.00 -11.84 -8.21
C TRP A 319 -9.86 -13.36 -8.41
N LEU A 320 -9.01 -13.77 -9.36
CA LEU A 320 -8.61 -15.16 -9.53
C LEU A 320 -7.35 -15.43 -8.72
N VAL A 321 -7.33 -16.54 -8.00
CA VAL A 321 -6.19 -16.92 -7.17
C VAL A 321 -5.01 -17.29 -8.05
N VAL A 322 -3.89 -16.61 -7.87
CA VAL A 322 -2.61 -16.89 -8.53
C VAL A 322 -1.61 -17.59 -7.60
N GLY A 323 -1.83 -17.51 -6.28
CA GLY A 323 -0.94 -18.15 -5.32
C GLY A 323 -1.38 -18.08 -3.87
N LEU A 324 -0.54 -18.64 -3.01
CA LEU A 324 -0.69 -18.70 -1.56
C LEU A 324 0.44 -17.89 -0.92
N HIS A 325 0.10 -16.86 -0.13
CA HIS A 325 1.09 -16.12 0.65
C HIS A 325 1.68 -17.02 1.74
N ARG A 326 3.01 -17.02 1.91
CA ARG A 326 3.68 -17.87 2.90
C ARG A 326 4.70 -17.19 3.80
N ALA A 327 5.34 -16.12 3.36
CA ALA A 327 6.43 -15.50 4.11
C ALA A 327 6.73 -14.08 3.63
N SER A 328 7.58 -13.39 4.38
CA SER A 328 8.29 -12.20 3.94
C SER A 328 9.81 -12.44 3.96
N ARG A 329 10.57 -11.65 3.21
CA ARG A 329 12.04 -11.66 3.19
C ARG A 329 12.57 -10.24 3.19
N THR A 330 13.64 -10.02 3.94
CA THR A 330 14.39 -8.76 3.88
C THR A 330 15.04 -8.61 2.51
N VAL A 331 14.96 -7.41 1.94
CA VAL A 331 15.68 -7.06 0.71
C VAL A 331 16.95 -6.27 1.04
N PRO A 332 17.95 -6.23 0.15
CA PRO A 332 19.16 -5.45 0.38
C PRO A 332 18.88 -4.00 0.75
N GLU A 333 19.71 -3.42 1.60
CA GLU A 333 19.63 -1.99 1.91
C GLU A 333 19.71 -1.15 0.62
N LYS A 334 18.97 -0.03 0.60
CA LYS A 334 18.86 0.86 -0.58
C LYS A 334 18.17 0.22 -1.78
N THR A 335 17.33 -0.79 -1.56
CA THR A 335 16.34 -1.20 -2.57
C THR A 335 15.23 -0.15 -2.64
N TYR A 336 15.01 0.44 -3.82
CA TYR A 336 13.94 1.40 -4.06
C TYR A 336 12.98 0.90 -5.13
N MET A 337 11.68 1.01 -4.88
CA MET A 337 10.63 0.75 -5.86
C MET A 337 9.67 1.93 -5.86
N LYS A 338 9.36 2.47 -7.04
CA LYS A 338 8.46 3.63 -7.21
C LYS A 338 8.80 4.82 -6.28
N GLY A 339 10.09 5.06 -6.04
CA GLY A 339 10.59 6.16 -5.21
C GLY A 339 10.60 5.90 -3.70
N GLU A 340 10.20 4.71 -3.25
CA GLU A 340 10.14 4.35 -1.84
C GLU A 340 11.20 3.32 -1.47
N ALA A 341 11.79 3.45 -0.28
CA ALA A 341 12.73 2.48 0.26
C ALA A 341 11.97 1.22 0.68
N ILE A 342 12.28 0.08 0.04
CA ILE A 342 11.69 -1.21 0.35
C ILE A 342 12.59 -1.94 1.34
N LYS A 343 12.01 -2.37 2.46
CA LYS A 343 12.70 -3.16 3.50
C LYS A 343 12.43 -4.66 3.37
N TYR A 344 11.21 -5.00 2.96
CA TYR A 344 10.76 -6.38 2.85
C TYR A 344 9.99 -6.58 1.55
N ASN A 345 10.06 -7.78 1.01
CA ASN A 345 9.09 -8.27 0.03
C ASN A 345 8.40 -9.53 0.58
N ASN A 346 7.24 -9.84 0.03
CA ASN A 346 6.49 -11.03 0.36
C ASN A 346 6.81 -12.14 -0.62
N VAL A 347 6.65 -13.38 -0.18
CA VAL A 347 6.85 -14.59 -0.95
C VAL A 347 5.54 -15.35 -1.00
N GLY A 348 5.12 -15.68 -2.22
CA GLY A 348 4.00 -16.56 -2.48
C GLY A 348 4.43 -17.81 -3.25
N VAL A 349 3.67 -18.88 -3.09
CA VAL A 349 3.78 -20.09 -3.90
C VAL A 349 2.67 -20.06 -4.94
N ARG A 350 3.02 -20.34 -6.19
CA ARG A 350 2.07 -20.40 -7.30
C ARG A 350 1.04 -21.49 -7.04
N ILE A 351 -0.22 -21.17 -7.23
CA ILE A 351 -1.31 -22.11 -6.95
C ILE A 351 -1.19 -23.39 -7.78
N HIS A 352 -0.72 -23.30 -9.03
CA HIS A 352 -0.49 -24.45 -9.90
C HIS A 352 0.64 -25.36 -9.44
N ALA A 353 1.67 -24.85 -8.74
CA ALA A 353 2.69 -25.69 -8.12
C ALA A 353 2.06 -26.60 -7.04
N ILE A 354 1.18 -26.04 -6.23
CA ILE A 354 0.40 -26.80 -5.23
C ILE A 354 -0.49 -27.82 -5.94
N LEU A 355 -1.30 -27.41 -6.93
CA LEU A 355 -2.22 -28.30 -7.64
C LEU A 355 -1.50 -29.49 -8.30
N ARG A 356 -0.31 -29.29 -8.87
CA ARG A 356 0.51 -30.37 -9.44
C ARG A 356 1.02 -31.35 -8.39
N HIS A 357 1.26 -30.89 -7.17
CA HIS A 357 1.72 -31.71 -6.05
C HIS A 357 0.58 -32.51 -5.39
N LEU A 358 -0.66 -32.04 -5.45
CA LEU A 358 -1.80 -32.71 -4.81
C LEU A 358 -2.07 -34.12 -5.40
N PRO A 359 -2.56 -35.06 -4.56
CA PRO A 359 -3.09 -36.34 -5.04
C PRO A 359 -4.11 -36.15 -6.17
N ALA A 360 -4.10 -37.05 -7.16
CA ALA A 360 -4.97 -36.93 -8.34
C ALA A 360 -6.46 -36.88 -7.98
N THR A 361 -6.88 -37.60 -6.94
CA THR A 361 -8.27 -37.59 -6.43
C THR A 361 -8.67 -36.21 -5.91
N LEU A 362 -7.82 -35.60 -5.08
CA LEU A 362 -8.08 -34.29 -4.47
C LEU A 362 -8.05 -33.17 -5.52
N ARG A 363 -7.13 -33.25 -6.48
CA ARG A 363 -7.10 -32.34 -7.63
C ARG A 363 -8.36 -32.44 -8.49
N ALA A 364 -8.89 -33.65 -8.71
CA ALA A 364 -10.14 -33.84 -9.44
C ALA A 364 -11.34 -33.27 -8.67
N GLU A 365 -11.39 -33.46 -7.35
CA GLU A 365 -12.41 -32.87 -6.47
C GLU A 365 -12.40 -31.33 -6.53
N ILE A 366 -11.21 -30.72 -6.43
CA ILE A 366 -11.03 -29.27 -6.60
C ILE A 366 -11.52 -28.85 -7.99
N ALA A 367 -11.09 -29.54 -9.06
CA ALA A 367 -11.43 -29.19 -10.43
C ALA A 367 -12.94 -29.19 -10.72
N VAL A 368 -13.75 -30.00 -10.04
CA VAL A 368 -15.22 -29.99 -10.17
C VAL A 368 -15.82 -28.65 -9.72
N GLY A 369 -15.19 -27.97 -8.74
CA GLY A 369 -15.60 -26.65 -8.29
C GLY A 369 -15.05 -25.49 -9.14
N GLN A 370 -14.02 -25.73 -9.96
CA GLN A 370 -13.25 -24.67 -10.62
C GLN A 370 -13.81 -24.15 -11.94
#